data_AF-A0A3D9MVQ4-F1
#
_entry.id   AF-A0A3D9MVQ4-F1
#
_cell.length_a   1.000
_cell.length_b   1.000
_cell.length_c   1.000
_cell.angle_alpha   90.00
_cell.angle_beta   90.00
_cell.angle_gamma   90.00
#
_symmetry.space_group_name_H-M   'P 1'
#
loop_
_entity.id
_entity.type
_entity.pdbx_description
1 polymer ?
#
loop_
_entity_poly.entity_id
_entity_poly.type
_entity_poly.pdbx_seq_one_letter_code
_entity_poly.pdbx_strand_id
1 'polypeptide(L)'
;MNTLNPLRLADTQTAAITQLFAFSSNAFDGIEKLTALNLQVVKATLAENQALMAKALSSRPEELFALSASLAKPTAEKIAAYNRHVYEIMSGVQTALSATAPSQHQRYQRDALEFAENIAKNASPGTSVVAAE
;
A
#
# COMPACT_ATOMS: atom_id res chain seq x y z
N MET A 1 15.92 -37.34 30.15
CA MET A 1 14.86 -36.64 30.91
C MET A 1 15.10 -35.14 30.74
N ASN A 2 14.29 -34.47 29.92
CA ASN A 2 14.34 -33.03 29.72
C ASN A 2 13.86 -32.35 31.01
N THR A 3 14.79 -31.82 31.80
CA THR A 3 14.43 -30.90 32.86
C THR A 3 14.08 -29.56 32.21
N LEU A 4 12.80 -29.19 32.30
CA LEU A 4 12.32 -27.85 32.01
C LEU A 4 12.99 -26.90 33.02
N ASN A 5 14.17 -26.38 32.66
CA ASN A 5 14.89 -25.42 33.49
C ASN A 5 14.09 -24.10 33.49
N PRO A 6 13.60 -23.63 34.66
CA PRO A 6 12.76 -22.44 34.76
C PRO A 6 13.42 -21.18 34.18
N LEU A 7 14.75 -21.10 34.20
CA LEU A 7 15.49 -19.98 33.59
C LEU A 7 15.24 -19.89 32.07
N ARG A 8 15.22 -21.04 31.37
CA ARG A 8 14.99 -21.07 29.91
C ARG A 8 13.54 -20.74 29.53
N LEU A 9 12.58 -21.07 30.40
CA LEU A 9 11.18 -20.71 30.22
C LEU A 9 10.97 -19.19 30.39
N ALA A 10 11.65 -18.58 31.35
CA ALA A 10 11.64 -17.13 31.55
C ALA A 10 12.27 -16.37 30.37
N ASP A 11 13.41 -16.85 29.85
CA ASP A 11 14.06 -16.26 28.68
C ASP A 11 13.19 -16.35 27.41
N THR A 12 12.53 -17.50 27.22
CA THR A 12 11.64 -17.74 26.07
C THR A 12 10.39 -16.86 26.11
N GLN A 13 9.78 -16.67 27.30
CA GLN A 13 8.66 -15.75 27.46
C GLN A 13 9.06 -14.30 27.18
N THR A 14 10.23 -13.88 27.66
CA THR A 14 10.74 -12.52 27.45
C THR A 14 11.00 -12.24 25.96
N ALA A 15 11.58 -13.20 25.25
CA ALA A 15 11.79 -13.11 23.81
C ALA A 15 10.46 -13.01 23.03
N ALA A 16 9.45 -13.82 23.38
CA ALA A 16 8.14 -13.78 22.74
C ALA A 16 7.42 -12.43 22.95
N ILE A 17 7.48 -11.87 24.16
CA ILE A 17 6.91 -10.55 24.47
C ILE A 17 7.63 -9.44 23.68
N THR A 18 8.96 -9.51 23.58
CA THR A 18 9.76 -8.54 22.81
C THR A 18 9.41 -8.60 21.32
N GLN A 19 9.26 -9.80 20.75
CA GLN A 19 8.83 -9.99 19.36
C GLN A 19 7.42 -9.46 19.11
N LEU A 20 6.50 -9.65 20.06
CA LEU A 20 5.14 -9.12 19.97
C LEU A 20 5.14 -7.58 19.92
N PHE A 21 5.89 -6.92 20.80
CA PHE A 21 5.98 -5.45 20.78
C PHE A 21 6.63 -4.92 19.51
N ALA A 22 7.68 -5.58 19.01
CA ALA A 22 8.29 -5.23 17.74
C ALA A 22 7.32 -5.41 16.57
N PHE A 23 6.53 -6.50 16.55
CA PHE A 23 5.48 -6.72 15.57
C PHE A 23 4.42 -5.62 15.60
N SER A 24 3.87 -5.33 16.79
CA SER A 24 2.85 -4.31 16.97
C SER A 24 3.35 -2.93 16.53
N SER A 25 4.58 -2.57 16.90
CA SER A 25 5.20 -1.29 16.47
C SER A 25 5.31 -1.20 14.95
N ASN A 26 5.79 -2.25 14.28
CA ASN A 26 5.90 -2.26 12.81
C ASN A 26 4.54 -2.25 12.11
N ALA A 27 3.53 -2.91 12.70
CA ALA A 27 2.17 -2.87 12.18
C ALA A 27 1.56 -1.46 12.27
N PHE A 28 1.78 -0.75 13.39
CA PHE A 28 1.32 0.63 13.54
C PHE A 28 2.02 1.60 12.58
N ASP A 29 3.33 1.45 12.35
CA ASP A 29 4.06 2.23 11.33
C ASP A 29 3.48 2.00 9.92
N GLY A 30 3.13 0.75 9.59
CA GLY A 30 2.42 0.44 8.34
C GLY A 30 1.07 1.13 8.22
N ILE A 31 0.26 1.13 9.28
CA ILE A 31 -1.04 1.82 9.32
C ILE A 31 -0.84 3.32 9.14
N GLU A 32 0.10 3.93 9.85
CA GLU A 32 0.40 5.36 9.74
C GLU A 32 0.76 5.74 8.29
N LYS A 33 1.63 4.95 7.65
CA LYS A 33 2.03 5.16 6.25
C LYS A 33 0.86 5.01 5.28
N LEU A 34 -0.01 4.02 5.47
CA LEU A 34 -1.21 3.85 4.65
C LEU A 34 -2.18 5.02 4.81
N THR A 35 -2.40 5.47 6.05
CA THR A 35 -3.23 6.65 6.33
C THR A 35 -2.65 7.91 5.68
N ALA A 36 -1.34 8.12 5.81
CA ALA A 36 -0.65 9.24 5.18
C ALA A 36 -0.76 9.21 3.65
N LEU A 37 -0.57 8.05 3.03
CA LEU A 37 -0.75 7.83 1.60
C LEU A 37 -2.17 8.18 1.14
N ASN A 38 -3.19 7.65 1.84
CA ASN A 38 -4.59 7.94 1.53
C ASN A 38 -4.92 9.42 1.62
N LEU A 39 -4.42 10.10 2.66
CA LEU A 39 -4.63 11.53 2.82
C LEU A 39 -3.95 12.33 1.70
N GLN A 40 -2.76 11.92 1.26
CA GLN A 40 -2.05 12.54 0.15
C GLN A 40 -2.84 12.38 -1.16
N VAL A 41 -3.34 11.18 -1.45
CA VAL A 41 -4.16 10.91 -2.64
C VAL A 41 -5.43 11.75 -2.63
N VAL A 42 -6.16 11.77 -1.51
CA VAL A 42 -7.39 12.57 -1.38
C VAL A 42 -7.12 14.06 -1.63
N LYS A 43 -6.06 14.62 -1.05
CA LYS A 43 -5.66 16.02 -1.26
C LYS A 43 -5.31 16.29 -2.73
N ALA A 44 -4.55 15.39 -3.35
CA ALA A 44 -4.17 15.51 -4.75
C ALA A 44 -5.41 15.46 -5.67
N THR A 45 -6.29 14.47 -5.47
CA THR A 45 -7.53 14.33 -6.25
C THR A 45 -8.45 15.55 -6.09
N LEU A 46 -8.55 16.13 -4.89
CA LEU A 46 -9.34 17.34 -4.68
C LEU A 46 -8.79 18.54 -5.47
N ALA A 47 -7.46 18.75 -5.43
CA ALA A 47 -6.82 19.83 -6.19
C ALA A 47 -6.96 19.62 -7.70
N GLU A 48 -6.81 18.38 -8.17
CA GLU A 48 -6.98 18.02 -9.57
C GLU A 48 -8.42 18.21 -10.05
N ASN A 49 -9.41 17.84 -9.24
CA ASN A 49 -10.83 18.04 -9.56
C ASN A 49 -11.19 19.52 -9.63
N GLN A 50 -10.62 20.38 -8.78
CA GLN A 50 -10.78 21.83 -8.91
C GLN A 50 -10.24 22.34 -10.25
N ALA A 51 -9.03 21.93 -10.62
CA ALA A 51 -8.44 22.29 -11.91
C ALA A 51 -9.25 21.75 -13.09
N LEU A 52 -9.77 20.52 -12.98
CA LEU A 52 -10.61 19.89 -14.00
C LEU A 52 -11.94 20.64 -14.18
N MET A 53 -12.61 21.01 -13.08
CA MET A 53 -13.85 21.78 -13.12
C MET A 53 -13.62 23.16 -13.76
N ALA A 54 -12.56 23.86 -13.38
CA ALA A 54 -12.22 25.15 -13.99
C ALA A 54 -11.99 25.01 -15.50
N LYS A 55 -11.26 23.97 -15.92
CA LYS A 55 -11.02 23.68 -17.35
C LYS A 55 -12.31 23.34 -18.08
N ALA A 56 -13.15 22.47 -17.51
CA ALA A 56 -14.42 22.07 -18.12
C ALA A 56 -15.39 23.25 -18.30
N LEU A 57 -15.48 24.16 -17.31
CA LEU A 57 -16.30 25.36 -17.41
C LEU A 57 -15.83 26.35 -18.48
N SER A 58 -14.54 26.35 -18.80
CA SER A 58 -13.95 27.20 -19.85
C SER A 58 -13.94 26.56 -21.24
N SER A 59 -14.26 25.26 -21.34
CA SER A 59 -14.16 24.49 -22.58
C SER A 59 -15.44 24.54 -23.41
N ARG A 60 -15.26 24.42 -24.74
CA ARG A 60 -16.39 24.23 -25.66
C ARG A 60 -16.96 22.80 -25.54
N PRO A 61 -18.25 22.57 -25.87
CA PRO A 61 -18.86 21.23 -25.77
C PRO A 61 -18.07 20.13 -26.48
N GLU A 62 -17.53 20.41 -27.67
CA GLU A 62 -16.70 19.50 -28.45
C GLU A 62 -15.36 19.15 -27.78
N GLU A 63 -14.82 20.05 -26.95
CA GLU A 63 -13.56 19.86 -26.23
C GLU A 63 -13.74 18.99 -24.97
N LEU A 64 -14.97 18.86 -24.44
CA LEU A 64 -15.26 18.06 -23.24
C LEU A 64 -15.06 16.56 -23.45
N PHE A 65 -15.33 16.06 -24.66
CA PHE A 65 -15.08 14.65 -24.99
C PHE A 65 -13.57 14.36 -25.04
N ALA A 66 -12.81 15.25 -25.70
CA ALA A 66 -11.35 15.17 -25.72
C ALA A 66 -10.74 15.32 -24.32
N LEU A 67 -11.32 16.19 -23.48
CA LEU A 67 -10.94 16.34 -22.08
C LEU A 67 -11.12 15.04 -21.31
N SER A 68 -12.30 14.40 -21.42
CA SER A 68 -12.58 13.12 -20.77
C SER A 68 -11.60 12.02 -21.19
N ALA A 69 -11.34 11.91 -22.50
CA ALA A 69 -10.37 10.95 -23.04
C ALA A 69 -8.94 11.20 -22.52
N SER A 70 -8.54 12.47 -22.36
CA SER A 70 -7.21 12.85 -21.88
C SER A 70 -6.93 12.43 -20.42
N LEU A 71 -7.97 12.13 -19.63
CA LEU A 71 -7.82 11.74 -18.23
C LEU A 71 -7.62 10.23 -18.02
N ALA A 72 -7.93 9.40 -19.02
CA ALA A 72 -7.89 7.95 -18.87
C ALA A 72 -6.47 7.44 -18.55
N LYS A 73 -5.47 7.88 -19.31
CA LYS A 73 -4.07 7.48 -19.10
C LYS A 73 -3.51 7.97 -17.74
N PRO A 74 -3.61 9.27 -17.39
CA PRO A 74 -3.15 9.75 -16.09
C PRO A 74 -3.84 9.05 -14.91
N THR A 75 -5.12 8.71 -15.04
CA THR A 75 -5.87 7.99 -13.99
C THR A 75 -5.33 6.57 -13.81
N ALA A 76 -5.07 5.85 -14.90
CA ALA A 76 -4.45 4.53 -14.83
C ALA A 76 -3.05 4.56 -14.19
N GLU A 77 -2.23 5.55 -14.56
CA GLU A 77 -0.89 5.74 -13.96
C GLU A 77 -0.98 6.01 -12.45
N LYS A 78 -1.95 6.81 -11.98
CA LYS A 78 -2.17 7.07 -10.55
C LYS A 78 -2.59 5.84 -9.77
N ILE A 79 -3.47 5.01 -10.34
CA ILE A 79 -3.90 3.76 -9.70
C ILE A 79 -2.71 2.80 -9.58
N ALA A 80 -1.90 2.67 -10.65
CA ALA A 80 -0.70 1.85 -10.63
C ALA A 80 0.31 2.33 -9.57
N ALA A 81 0.52 3.66 -9.48
CA ALA A 81 1.40 4.26 -8.47
C ALA A 81 0.88 4.03 -7.04
N TYR A 82 -0.42 4.24 -6.79
CA TYR A 82 -1.02 3.98 -5.48
C TYR A 82 -0.84 2.52 -5.05
N ASN A 83 -1.13 1.57 -5.93
CA ASN A 83 -0.94 0.14 -5.67
C ASN A 83 0.52 -0.19 -5.36
N ARG A 84 1.46 0.39 -6.11
CA ARG A 84 2.89 0.23 -5.85
C ARG A 84 3.28 0.76 -4.46
N HIS A 85 2.77 1.92 -4.06
CA HIS A 85 3.06 2.48 -2.74
C HIS A 85 2.45 1.66 -1.59
N VAL A 86 1.21 1.20 -1.73
CA VAL A 86 0.60 0.26 -0.76
C VAL A 86 1.47 -0.97 -0.59
N TYR A 87 1.92 -1.52 -1.70
CA TYR A 87 2.81 -2.67 -1.72
C TYR A 87 4.19 -2.40 -1.07
N GLU A 88 4.81 -1.25 -1.35
CA GLU A 88 6.07 -0.83 -0.73
C GLU A 88 5.92 -0.70 0.80
N ILE A 89 4.79 -0.18 1.27
CA ILE A 89 4.49 -0.10 2.71
C ILE A 89 4.36 -1.51 3.31
N MET A 90 3.55 -2.38 2.70
CA MET A 90 3.33 -3.74 3.21
C MET A 90 4.62 -4.58 3.22
N SER A 91 5.42 -4.51 2.15
CA SER A 91 6.71 -5.20 2.06
C SER A 91 7.74 -4.66 3.06
N GLY A 92 7.70 -3.36 3.37
CA GLY A 92 8.49 -2.75 4.44
C GLY A 92 8.16 -3.34 5.82
N VAL A 93 6.87 -3.45 6.16
CA VAL A 93 6.42 -4.09 7.41
C VAL A 93 6.87 -5.56 7.46
N GLN A 94 6.67 -6.31 6.39
CA GLN A 94 7.06 -7.72 6.30
C GLN A 94 8.57 -7.94 6.42
N THR A 95 9.37 -7.05 5.83
CA THR A 95 10.84 -7.07 5.95
C THR A 95 11.28 -6.84 7.39
N ALA A 96 10.68 -5.86 8.07
CA ALA A 96 10.97 -5.59 9.47
C ALA A 96 10.64 -6.79 10.37
N LEU A 97 9.55 -7.52 10.07
CA LEU A 97 9.18 -8.75 10.78
C LEU A 97 10.13 -9.92 10.50
N SER A 98 10.60 -10.05 9.26
CA SER A 98 11.52 -11.13 8.85
C SER A 98 12.93 -10.93 9.40
N ALA A 99 13.37 -9.68 9.59
CA ALA A 99 14.64 -9.37 10.23
C ALA A 99 14.69 -9.86 11.70
N THR A 100 13.54 -9.92 12.37
CA THR A 100 13.38 -10.49 13.71
C THR A 100 13.14 -12.02 13.74
N ALA A 101 12.91 -12.65 12.57
CA ALA A 101 12.68 -14.10 12.41
C ALA A 101 13.26 -14.59 11.05
N PRO A 102 14.57 -14.88 10.96
CA PRO A 102 15.36 -14.89 9.72
C PRO A 102 15.00 -15.95 8.65
N SER A 103 14.07 -16.87 8.88
CA SER A 103 13.89 -18.03 8.00
C SER A 103 13.14 -17.78 6.68
N GLN A 104 12.53 -16.62 6.43
CA GLN A 104 11.58 -16.46 5.31
C GLN A 104 11.83 -15.27 4.36
N HIS A 105 12.91 -14.51 4.53
CA HIS A 105 13.15 -13.24 3.81
C HIS A 105 13.12 -13.34 2.27
N GLN A 106 13.74 -14.36 1.68
CA GLN A 106 13.78 -14.55 0.21
C GLN A 106 12.41 -14.89 -0.40
N ARG A 107 11.53 -15.59 0.34
CA ARG A 107 10.17 -15.89 -0.14
C ARG A 107 9.36 -14.62 -0.27
N TYR A 108 9.46 -13.74 0.71
CA TYR A 108 8.71 -12.49 0.73
C TYR A 108 9.12 -11.53 -0.38
N GLN A 109 10.41 -11.35 -0.66
CA GLN A 109 10.84 -10.54 -1.81
C GLN A 109 10.25 -11.06 -3.14
N ARG A 110 10.19 -12.38 -3.31
CA ARG A 110 9.69 -13.02 -4.52
C ARG A 110 8.18 -12.90 -4.66
N ASP A 111 7.42 -13.24 -3.61
CA ASP A 111 5.96 -13.17 -3.60
C ASP A 111 5.50 -11.73 -3.83
N ALA A 112 6.29 -10.80 -3.33
CA ALA A 112 6.03 -9.40 -3.48
C ALA A 112 6.24 -8.98 -4.96
N LEU A 113 7.36 -9.34 -5.60
CA LEU A 113 7.60 -9.06 -7.02
C LEU A 113 6.48 -9.65 -7.90
N GLU A 114 6.04 -10.87 -7.59
CA GLU A 114 4.97 -11.58 -8.30
C GLU A 114 3.61 -10.87 -8.19
N PHE A 115 3.29 -10.30 -7.02
CA PHE A 115 2.09 -9.50 -6.84
C PHE A 115 2.11 -8.19 -7.65
N ALA A 116 3.26 -7.49 -7.66
CA ALA A 116 3.43 -6.28 -8.47
C ALA A 116 3.27 -6.58 -9.97
N GLU A 117 3.85 -7.69 -10.44
CA GLU A 117 3.63 -8.17 -11.80
C GLU A 117 2.17 -8.54 -12.07
N ASN A 118 1.48 -9.18 -11.12
CA ASN A 118 0.08 -9.56 -11.27
C ASN A 118 -0.86 -8.34 -11.31
N ILE A 119 -0.59 -7.27 -10.55
CA ILE A 119 -1.32 -6.01 -10.69
C ILE A 119 -1.04 -5.39 -12.05
N ALA A 120 0.22 -5.34 -12.48
CA ALA A 120 0.58 -4.80 -13.79
C ALA A 120 -0.06 -5.59 -14.95
N LYS A 121 -0.16 -6.92 -14.83
CA LYS A 121 -0.78 -7.82 -15.82
C LYS A 121 -2.32 -7.76 -15.80
N ASN A 122 -2.93 -7.56 -14.62
CA ASN A 122 -4.39 -7.54 -14.45
C ASN A 122 -5.02 -6.14 -14.45
N ALA A 123 -4.23 -5.08 -14.62
CA ALA A 123 -4.71 -3.74 -14.87
C ALA A 123 -5.30 -3.62 -16.30
N SER A 124 -6.37 -4.38 -16.57
CA SER A 124 -7.31 -4.01 -17.62
C SER A 124 -8.02 -2.71 -17.18
N PRO A 125 -8.27 -1.76 -18.09
CA PRO A 125 -8.91 -0.49 -17.73
C PRO A 125 -10.38 -0.76 -17.36
N GLY A 126 -10.67 -0.99 -16.09
CA GLY A 126 -12.04 -1.26 -15.67
C GLY A 126 -12.20 -1.75 -14.24
N THR A 127 -12.03 -0.86 -13.26
CA THR A 127 -12.80 -0.90 -12.00
C THR A 127 -13.07 0.54 -11.58
N SER A 128 -14.13 1.11 -12.15
CA SER A 128 -14.93 2.12 -11.47
C SER A 128 -15.46 1.56 -10.16
N VAL A 129 -15.74 2.48 -9.22
CA VAL A 129 -16.50 2.33 -7.98
C VAL A 129 -15.70 1.95 -6.72
N VAL A 130 -15.28 2.98 -5.98
CA VAL A 130 -15.97 3.33 -4.73
C VAL A 130 -16.17 4.85 -4.74
N ALA A 131 -17.26 5.29 -5.36
CA ALA A 131 -17.88 6.55 -5.01
C ALA A 131 -18.52 6.33 -3.63
N ALA A 132 -18.06 7.06 -2.63
CA ALA A 132 -18.80 7.21 -1.38
C ALA A 132 -19.92 8.22 -1.65
N GLU A 133 -21.15 7.72 -1.74
CA GLU A 133 -22.33 8.44 -1.24
C GLU A 133 -22.34 8.41 0.29
#